data_AF-A0A975YNT0-F1
#
_entry.id   AF-A0A975YNT0-F1
#
_cell.length_a   1.000
_cell.length_b   1.000
_cell.length_c   1.000
_cell.angle_alpha   90.00
_cell.angle_beta   90.00
_cell.angle_gamma   90.00
#
_symmetry.space_group_name_H-M   'P 1'
#
loop_
_entity.id
_entity.type
_entity.pdbx_description
1 polymer ?
#
loop_
_entity_poly.entity_id
_entity_poly.type
_entity_poly.pdbx_seq_one_letter_code
_entity_poly.pdbx_strand_id
1 'polypeptide(L)'
;MSVDMSPRTALFRWLALGGNLALLAWIALWQLSLSPHPHINALTLAIAWMIPLLLPLPGILAGKPYTHAWANFILMFYFLHALTLLYIDNGERLLAAVELVLTFAAFIGNILYARHRGKELGFKLTRLSEVEKQERARFDQPRK
;
A
#
# COMPACT_ATOMS: atom_id res chain seq x y z
N MET A 1 -20.85 -9.95 -11.53
CA MET A 1 -20.32 -11.06 -10.70
C MET A 1 -19.25 -10.49 -9.78
N SER A 2 -19.62 -10.15 -8.55
CA SER A 2 -18.65 -9.88 -7.49
C SER A 2 -17.95 -11.20 -7.18
N VAL A 3 -16.67 -11.31 -7.51
CA VAL A 3 -15.86 -12.48 -7.14
C VAL A 3 -15.85 -12.55 -5.62
N ASP A 4 -16.44 -13.60 -5.04
CA ASP A 4 -16.40 -13.81 -3.60
C ASP A 4 -14.94 -13.85 -3.15
N MET A 5 -14.57 -12.91 -2.27
CA MET A 5 -13.21 -12.82 -1.76
C MET A 5 -12.94 -14.04 -0.88
N SER A 6 -11.90 -14.80 -1.22
CA SER A 6 -11.42 -15.88 -0.35
C SER A 6 -11.14 -15.32 1.06
N PRO A 7 -11.49 -16.03 2.15
CA PRO A 7 -11.30 -15.55 3.52
C PRO A 7 -9.83 -15.17 3.82
N ARG A 8 -8.86 -15.78 3.13
CA ARG A 8 -7.44 -15.39 3.22
C ARG A 8 -7.17 -14.01 2.61
N THR A 9 -7.84 -13.66 1.52
CA THR A 9 -7.67 -12.37 0.84
C THR A 9 -8.34 -11.24 1.62
N ALA A 10 -9.48 -11.54 2.28
CA ALA A 10 -10.11 -10.63 3.23
C ALA A 10 -9.20 -10.35 4.45
N LEU A 11 -8.52 -11.37 4.98
CA LEU A 11 -7.55 -11.21 6.07
C LEU A 11 -6.38 -10.31 5.63
N PHE A 12 -5.80 -10.53 4.45
CA PHE A 12 -4.72 -9.68 3.94
C PHE A 12 -5.16 -8.24 3.67
N ARG A 13 -6.43 -8.03 3.26
CA ARG A 13 -7.01 -6.70 3.11
C ARG A 13 -7.08 -5.98 4.46
N TRP A 14 -7.55 -6.68 5.50
CA TRP A 14 -7.59 -6.17 6.86
C TRP A 14 -6.21 -5.89 7.43
N LEU A 15 -5.22 -6.73 7.12
CA LEU A 15 -3.84 -6.55 7.54
C LEU A 15 -3.19 -5.34 6.85
N ALA A 16 -3.44 -5.15 5.55
CA ALA A 16 -2.98 -3.97 4.82
C ALA A 16 -3.68 -2.67 5.28
N LEU A 17 -5.00 -2.72 5.51
CA LEU A 17 -5.75 -1.59 6.05
C LEU A 17 -5.31 -1.25 7.47
N GLY A 18 -5.21 -2.26 8.33
CA GLY A 18 -4.73 -2.12 9.71
C GLY A 18 -3.33 -1.53 9.75
N GLY A 19 -2.41 -2.00 8.90
CA GLY A 19 -1.05 -1.46 8.79
C GLY A 19 -1.02 0.01 8.35
N ASN A 20 -1.75 0.38 7.28
CA ASN A 20 -1.80 1.77 6.83
C ASN A 20 -2.49 2.69 7.85
N LEU A 21 -3.57 2.23 8.48
CA LEU A 21 -4.28 3.02 9.50
C LEU A 21 -3.46 3.16 10.78
N ALA A 22 -2.78 2.10 11.22
CA ALA A 22 -1.86 2.15 12.35
C ALA A 22 -0.71 3.11 12.08
N LEU A 23 -0.16 3.11 10.85
CA LEU A 23 0.84 4.08 10.45
C LEU A 23 0.31 5.52 10.50
N LEU A 24 -0.88 5.76 9.93
CA LEU A 24 -1.50 7.07 9.92
C LEU A 24 -1.77 7.59 11.33
N ALA A 25 -2.29 6.72 12.20
CA ALA A 25 -2.51 7.02 13.61
C ALA A 25 -1.19 7.29 14.35
N TRP A 26 -0.13 6.54 14.05
CA TRP A 26 1.20 6.73 14.64
C TRP A 26 1.81 8.08 14.25
N ILE A 27 1.76 8.44 12.97
CA ILE A 27 2.24 9.74 12.47
C ILE A 27 1.44 10.88 13.10
N ALA A 28 0.12 10.75 13.17
CA ALA A 28 -0.72 11.74 13.82
C ALA A 28 -0.34 11.89 15.31
N LEU A 29 -0.22 10.77 16.03
CA LEU A 29 0.13 10.78 17.45
C LEU A 29 1.52 11.37 17.70
N TRP A 30 2.49 11.05 16.85
CA TRP A 30 3.84 11.61 16.95
C TRP A 30 3.84 13.11 16.73
N GLN A 31 3.29 13.57 15.60
CA GLN A 31 3.28 14.99 15.26
C GLN A 31 2.48 15.84 16.26
N LEU A 32 1.36 15.31 16.79
CA LEU A 32 0.49 16.02 17.74
C LEU A 32 1.01 15.99 19.19
N SER A 33 1.63 14.88 19.63
CA SER A 33 1.89 14.65 21.06
C SER A 33 3.36 14.62 21.45
N LEU A 34 4.27 14.25 20.55
CA LEU A 34 5.64 13.87 20.92
C LEU A 34 6.69 14.93 20.58
N SER A 35 6.50 15.74 19.53
CA SER A 35 7.47 16.78 19.15
C SER A 35 6.79 18.06 18.64
N PRO A 36 6.10 18.82 19.50
CA PRO A 36 5.50 20.10 19.11
C PRO A 36 6.63 21.08 18.76
N HIS A 37 6.83 21.30 17.46
CA HIS A 37 7.82 22.27 16.97
C HIS A 37 7.43 23.68 17.43
N PRO A 38 8.30 24.43 18.14
CA PRO A 38 7.96 25.73 18.71
C PRO A 38 7.58 26.80 17.68
N HIS A 39 7.98 26.61 16.41
CA HIS A 39 7.85 27.59 15.34
C HIS A 39 6.78 27.25 14.27
N ILE A 40 6.24 26.02 14.28
CA ILE A 40 5.28 25.56 13.27
C ILE A 40 4.16 24.82 13.99
N ASN A 41 2.91 25.13 13.67
CA ASN A 41 1.76 24.43 14.24
C ASN A 41 1.86 22.93 13.91
N ALA A 42 2.06 22.12 14.95
CA ALA A 42 2.13 20.66 14.90
C ALA A 42 0.97 20.05 14.08
N LEU A 43 -0.20 20.67 14.15
CA LEU A 43 -1.40 20.24 13.45
C LEU A 43 -1.30 20.48 11.92
N THR A 44 -0.69 21.59 11.50
CA THR A 44 -0.42 21.88 10.08
C THR A 44 0.61 20.92 9.50
N LEU A 45 1.66 20.59 10.26
CA LEU A 45 2.68 19.63 9.84
C LEU A 45 2.09 18.21 9.75
N ALA A 46 1.30 17.81 10.75
CA ALA A 46 0.59 16.54 10.74
C ALA A 46 -0.34 16.43 9.52
N ILE A 47 -1.13 17.47 9.21
CA ILE A 47 -2.01 17.46 8.04
C ILE A 47 -1.19 17.40 6.74
N ALA A 48 -0.12 18.17 6.62
CA ALA A 48 0.74 18.19 5.43
C ALA A 48 1.33 16.80 5.13
N TRP A 49 1.74 16.06 6.16
CA TRP A 49 2.21 14.69 6.03
C TRP A 49 1.06 13.69 5.81
N MET A 50 -0.06 13.83 6.53
CA MET A 50 -1.21 12.93 6.36
C MET A 50 -1.87 13.01 4.98
N ILE A 51 -1.86 14.15 4.29
CA ILE A 51 -2.48 14.33 2.97
C ILE A 51 -1.99 13.28 1.94
N PRO A 52 -0.67 13.14 1.70
CA PRO A 52 -0.14 12.08 0.85
C PRO A 52 -0.62 10.68 1.24
N LEU A 53 -0.74 10.40 2.55
CA LEU A 53 -1.14 9.10 3.07
C LEU A 53 -2.65 8.84 2.99
N LEU A 54 -3.46 9.89 3.00
CA LEU A 54 -4.92 9.86 2.81
C LEU A 54 -5.33 9.62 1.36
N LEU A 55 -4.50 10.02 0.40
CA LEU A 55 -4.75 9.89 -1.03
C LEU A 55 -4.86 8.41 -1.52
N PRO A 56 -4.01 7.45 -1.09
CA PRO A 56 -4.16 6.04 -1.44
C PRO A 56 -5.26 5.32 -0.65
N LEU A 57 -5.67 5.84 0.51
CA LEU A 57 -6.62 5.20 1.43
C LEU A 57 -7.96 4.81 0.78
N PRO A 58 -8.69 5.70 0.08
CA PRO A 58 -9.96 5.32 -0.55
C PRO A 58 -9.77 4.29 -1.67
N GLY A 59 -8.65 4.30 -2.38
CA GLY A 59 -8.37 3.29 -3.42
C GLY A 59 -7.90 1.94 -2.86
N ILE A 60 -7.25 1.92 -1.68
CA ILE A 60 -7.01 0.71 -0.89
C ILE A 60 -8.36 0.12 -0.42
N LEU A 61 -9.28 0.97 0.07
CA LEU A 61 -10.64 0.53 0.39
C LEU A 61 -11.38 -0.02 -0.84
N ALA A 62 -11.17 0.55 -2.02
CA ALA A 62 -11.74 0.04 -3.27
C ALA A 62 -11.11 -1.29 -3.75
N GLY A 63 -10.06 -1.79 -3.10
CA GLY A 63 -9.42 -3.07 -3.40
C GLY A 63 -8.66 -3.10 -4.73
N LYS A 64 -8.29 -1.93 -5.27
CA LYS A 64 -7.57 -1.83 -6.55
C LYS A 64 -6.08 -2.11 -6.33
N PRO A 65 -5.48 -3.15 -6.97
CA PRO A 65 -4.07 -3.50 -6.77
C PRO A 65 -3.12 -2.39 -7.20
N TYR A 66 -3.50 -1.56 -8.18
CA TYR A 66 -2.75 -0.37 -8.57
C TYR A 66 -2.59 0.63 -7.41
N THR A 67 -3.62 0.82 -6.58
CA THR A 67 -3.53 1.73 -5.44
C THR A 67 -2.62 1.21 -4.34
N HIS A 68 -2.53 -0.10 -4.15
CA HIS A 68 -1.54 -0.68 -3.22
C HIS A 68 -0.11 -0.43 -3.66
N ALA A 69 0.18 -0.51 -4.97
CA ALA A 69 1.49 -0.14 -5.50
C ALA A 69 1.78 1.36 -5.30
N TRP A 70 0.78 2.21 -5.50
CA TRP A 70 0.92 3.65 -5.29
C TRP A 70 1.11 4.02 -3.81
N ALA A 71 0.39 3.37 -2.90
CA ALA A 71 0.60 3.49 -1.45
C ALA A 71 2.01 3.10 -1.04
N ASN A 72 2.58 2.08 -1.69
CA ASN A 72 3.93 1.61 -1.43
C ASN A 72 5.01 2.64 -1.79
N PHE A 73 4.79 3.43 -2.84
CA PHE A 73 5.67 4.55 -3.18
C PHE A 73 5.66 5.63 -2.11
N ILE A 74 4.49 5.94 -1.55
CA ILE A 74 4.35 6.92 -0.46
C ILE A 74 5.04 6.40 0.80
N LEU A 75 4.81 5.13 1.18
CA LEU A 75 5.45 4.48 2.32
C LEU A 75 6.98 4.56 2.28
N MET A 76 7.58 4.59 1.09
CA MET A 76 9.03 4.69 0.95
C MET A 76 9.60 6.00 1.51
N PHE A 77 8.88 7.12 1.36
CA PHE A 77 9.29 8.40 1.94
C PHE A 77 9.28 8.35 3.47
N TYR A 78 8.26 7.72 4.06
CA TYR A 78 8.15 7.52 5.50
C TYR A 78 9.23 6.59 6.04
N PHE A 79 9.51 5.51 5.32
CA PHE A 79 10.59 4.59 5.66
C PHE A 79 11.95 5.32 5.71
N LEU A 80 12.23 6.16 4.71
CA LEU A 80 13.45 6.96 4.67
C LEU A 80 13.50 7.98 5.82
N HIS A 81 12.37 8.62 6.13
CA HIS A 81 12.26 9.57 7.24
C HIS A 81 12.56 8.91 8.58
N ALA A 82 11.87 7.81 8.89
CA ALA A 82 12.10 7.03 10.11
C ALA A 82 13.55 6.53 10.22
N LEU A 83 14.13 6.06 9.11
CA LEU A 83 15.53 5.61 9.09
C LEU A 83 16.51 6.78 9.35
N THR A 84 16.22 7.95 8.77
CA THR A 84 17.03 9.16 8.95
C THR A 84 16.96 9.64 10.40
N LEU A 85 15.77 9.68 11.01
CA LEU A 85 15.62 10.00 12.43
C LEU A 85 16.33 8.99 13.32
N LEU A 86 16.24 7.70 13.00
CA LEU A 86 16.91 6.64 13.77
C LEU A 86 18.45 6.77 13.75
N TYR A 87 19.00 7.34 12.68
CA TYR A 87 20.44 7.50 12.48
C TYR A 87 20.96 8.83 13.05
N ILE A 88 20.22 9.92 12.86
CA ILE A 88 20.67 11.28 13.21
C ILE A 88 20.31 11.65 14.64
N ASP A 89 19.13 11.25 15.13
CA ASP A 89 18.62 11.72 16.41
C ASP A 89 18.72 10.64 17.50
N ASN A 90 19.25 11.05 18.67
CA ASN A 90 19.40 10.16 19.83
C ASN A 90 18.19 10.24 20.78
N GLY A 91 17.41 11.33 20.74
CA GLY A 91 16.25 11.54 21.62
C GLY A 91 15.01 10.77 21.18
N GLU A 92 14.68 10.82 19.89
CA GLU A 92 13.44 10.24 19.33
C GLU A 92 13.63 8.85 18.71
N ARG A 93 14.77 8.20 18.99
CA ARG A 93 15.22 6.96 18.33
C ARG A 93 14.27 5.78 18.49
N LEU A 94 13.63 5.64 19.66
CA LEU A 94 12.63 4.59 19.90
C LEU A 94 11.34 4.82 19.11
N LEU A 95 10.92 6.08 18.96
CA LEU A 95 9.75 6.43 18.16
C LEU A 95 10.00 6.14 16.68
N ALA A 96 11.19 6.51 16.20
CA ALA A 96 11.64 6.22 14.84
C ALA A 96 11.72 4.73 14.56
N ALA A 97 12.18 3.92 15.53
CA ALA A 97 12.21 2.47 15.39
C ALA A 97 10.80 1.87 15.27
N VAL A 98 9.83 2.36 16.08
CA VAL A 98 8.44 1.89 16.00
C VAL A 98 7.80 2.30 14.67
N GLU A 99 8.03 3.53 14.21
CA GLU A 99 7.55 3.98 12.89
C GLU A 99 8.15 3.14 11.76
N LEU A 100 9.43 2.81 11.84
CA LEU A 100 10.11 1.97 10.86
C LEU A 100 9.50 0.56 10.80
N VAL A 101 9.19 -0.04 11.97
CA VAL A 101 8.56 -1.36 12.03
C VAL A 101 7.13 -1.30 11.49
N LEU A 102 6.36 -0.26 11.81
CA LEU A 102 5.00 -0.06 11.31
C LEU A 102 4.98 0.17 9.78
N THR A 103 5.86 1.02 9.25
CA THR A 103 6.02 1.23 7.79
C THR A 103 6.39 -0.08 7.11
N PHE A 104 7.32 -0.85 7.68
CA PHE A 104 7.74 -2.12 7.11
C PHE A 104 6.60 -3.17 7.13
N ALA A 105 5.82 -3.24 8.21
CA ALA A 105 4.65 -4.10 8.29
C ALA A 105 3.57 -3.70 7.28
N ALA A 106 3.28 -2.39 7.15
CA ALA A 106 2.34 -1.86 6.16
C ALA A 106 2.80 -2.12 4.73
N PHE A 107 4.09 -2.00 4.45
CA PHE A 107 4.74 -2.31 3.17
C PHE A 107 4.55 -3.78 2.79
N ILE A 108 4.87 -4.71 3.72
CA ILE A 108 4.66 -6.15 3.50
C ILE A 108 3.19 -6.46 3.29
N GLY A 109 2.29 -5.89 4.11
CA GLY A 109 0.85 -6.07 3.99
C GLY A 109 0.32 -5.62 2.61
N ASN A 110 0.74 -4.45 2.15
CA ASN A 110 0.37 -3.91 0.83
C ASN A 110 0.90 -4.79 -0.32
N ILE A 111 2.14 -5.28 -0.25
CA ILE A 111 2.72 -6.16 -1.28
C ILE A 111 2.00 -7.51 -1.33
N LEU A 112 1.78 -8.14 -0.17
CA LEU A 112 1.12 -9.44 -0.10
C LEU A 112 -0.31 -9.35 -0.63
N TYR A 113 -1.03 -8.28 -0.28
CA TYR A 113 -2.37 -8.04 -0.82
C TYR A 113 -2.34 -7.75 -2.33
N ALA A 114 -1.48 -6.85 -2.81
CA ALA A 114 -1.35 -6.56 -4.23
C ALA A 114 -1.02 -7.81 -5.05
N ARG A 115 -0.16 -8.68 -4.52
CA ARG A 115 0.23 -9.94 -5.16
C ARG A 115 -0.92 -10.95 -5.19
N HIS A 116 -1.67 -11.10 -4.10
CA HIS A 116 -2.82 -12.01 -4.05
C HIS A 116 -4.01 -11.48 -4.86
N ARG A 117 -4.35 -10.19 -4.75
CA ARG A 117 -5.37 -9.59 -5.62
C ARG A 117 -4.94 -9.55 -7.08
N GLY A 118 -3.66 -9.39 -7.39
CA GLY A 118 -3.16 -9.49 -8.77
C GLY A 118 -3.36 -10.89 -9.35
N LYS A 119 -3.15 -11.94 -8.54
CA LYS A 119 -3.47 -13.32 -8.91
C LYS A 119 -4.98 -13.55 -9.08
N GLU A 120 -5.82 -12.97 -8.22
CA GLU A 120 -7.28 -13.14 -8.27
C GLU A 120 -7.99 -12.25 -9.31
N LEU A 121 -7.51 -11.02 -9.54
CA LEU A 121 -7.99 -10.15 -10.63
C LEU A 121 -7.67 -10.78 -11.98
N GLY A 122 -6.74 -11.73 -12.02
CA GLY A 122 -6.47 -12.52 -13.19
C GLY A 122 -6.22 -11.62 -14.38
N PHE A 123 -5.00 -11.08 -14.50
CA PHE A 123 -4.39 -11.24 -15.81
C PHE A 123 -4.13 -12.74 -16.01
N LYS A 124 -5.20 -13.51 -16.22
CA LYS A 124 -5.21 -14.47 -17.30
C LYS A 124 -5.06 -13.61 -18.55
N LEU A 125 -3.84 -13.09 -18.78
CA LEU A 125 -3.37 -12.98 -20.14
C LEU A 125 -3.52 -14.42 -20.62
N THR A 126 -4.59 -14.69 -21.38
CA THR A 126 -4.71 -15.89 -22.18
C THR A 126 -3.32 -16.09 -22.75
N ARG A 127 -2.68 -17.23 -22.44
CA ARG A 127 -1.27 -17.40 -22.81
C ARG A 127 -1.18 -17.05 -24.29
N LEU A 128 -0.14 -16.32 -24.70
CA LEU A 128 0.06 -15.99 -26.12
C LEU A 128 -0.11 -17.23 -27.02
N SER A 129 0.29 -18.42 -26.52
CA SER A 129 0.07 -19.71 -27.18
C SER A 129 -1.40 -20.11 -27.39
N GLU A 130 -2.30 -19.73 -26.47
CA GLU A 130 -3.75 -19.95 -26.61
C GLU A 130 -4.37 -18.95 -27.59
N VAL A 131 -3.92 -17.69 -27.56
CA VAL A 131 -4.33 -16.66 -28.53
C VAL A 131 -3.88 -17.02 -29.95
N GLU A 132 -2.63 -17.46 -30.13
CA GLU A 132 -2.10 -17.91 -31.43
C GLU A 132 -2.84 -19.12 -31.98
N LYS A 133 -3.22 -20.08 -31.12
CA LYS A 133 -4.05 -21.24 -31.52
C LYS A 133 -5.45 -20.82 -31.93
N GLN A 134 -6.07 -19.88 -31.21
CA GLN A 134 -7.40 -19.36 -31.54
C GLN A 134 -7.40 -18.57 -32.85
N GLU A 135 -6.39 -17.71 -33.07
CA GLU A 135 -6.24 -16.96 -34.31
C GLU A 135 -5.97 -17.91 -35.48
N ARG A 136 -5.05 -18.89 -35.36
CA ARG A 136 -4.84 -19.90 -36.41
C ARG A 136 -6.10 -20.66 -36.75
N ALA A 137 -6.87 -21.14 -35.76
CA ALA A 137 -8.12 -21.84 -36.00
C ALA A 137 -9.20 -20.97 -36.66
N ARG A 138 -9.15 -19.65 -36.44
CA ARG A 138 -10.07 -18.67 -37.03
C ARG A 138 -9.70 -18.33 -38.48
N PHE A 139 -8.41 -18.34 -38.84
CA PHE A 139 -7.93 -18.12 -40.20
C PHE A 139 -7.94 -19.39 -41.08
N ASP A 140 -7.84 -20.59 -40.49
CA ASP A 140 -7.92 -21.87 -41.21
C ASP A 140 -9.36 -22.31 -41.51
N GLN A 141 -10.37 -21.57 -41.02
CA GLN A 141 -11.76 -21.86 -41.37
C GLN A 141 -12.00 -21.47 -42.84
N PRO A 142 -12.34 -22.42 -43.72
CA PRO A 142 -12.62 -22.10 -45.12
C PRO A 142 -13.85 -21.19 -45.15
N ARG A 143 -13.69 -19.98 -45.69
CA ARG A 143 -14.82 -19.07 -45.97
C ARG A 143 -15.77 -19.82 -46.91
N LYS A 144 -16.93 -20.19 -46.38
CA LYS A 144 -18.07 -20.66 -47.17
C LYS A 144 -18.57 -19.55 -48.09
#